data_AF-A0A699UTE7-F1
#
_entry.id   AF-A0A699UTE7-F1
#
_cell.length_a   1.000
_cell.length_b   1.000
_cell.length_c   1.000
_cell.angle_alpha   90.00
_cell.angle_beta   90.00
_cell.angle_gamma   90.00
#
_symmetry.space_group_name_H-M   'P 1'
#
loop_
_entity.id
_entity.type
_entity.pdbx_description
1 polymer ?
#
loop_
_entity_poly.entity_id
_entity_poly.type
_entity_poly.pdbx_seq_one_letter_code
_entity_poly.pdbx_strand_id
1 'polypeptide(L)'
;LKADFREAATNAGHPDWELPDDAGVYNDTPDATAFFGSKGYLSEKGKFFLTWYSNKLITHGDQIMDEANKAFLGCKVKLAIK
;
A
#
# COMPACT_ATOMS: atom_id res chain seq x y z
N LEU A 1 -0.41 4.91 -9.33
CA LEU A 1 0.25 3.96 -8.40
C LEU A 1 1.56 3.38 -8.96
N LYS A 2 1.61 2.79 -10.17
CA LYS A 2 2.88 2.22 -10.70
C LYS A 2 4.02 3.23 -10.85
N ALA A 3 3.76 4.43 -11.37
CA ALA A 3 4.77 5.49 -11.47
C ALA A 3 5.26 5.96 -10.09
N ASP A 4 4.33 6.14 -9.16
CA ASP A 4 4.62 6.51 -7.77
C ASP A 4 5.49 5.47 -7.05
N PHE A 5 5.22 4.17 -7.23
CA PHE A 5 6.09 3.12 -6.69
C PHE A 5 7.51 3.19 -7.28
N ARG A 6 7.64 3.37 -8.59
CA ARG A 6 8.95 3.48 -9.27
C ARG A 6 9.75 4.68 -8.75
N GLU A 7 9.08 5.81 -8.52
CA GLU A 7 9.69 6.99 -7.92
C GLU A 7 10.15 6.71 -6.48
N ALA A 8 9.28 6.13 -5.65
CA ALA A 8 9.61 5.77 -4.27
C ALA A 8 10.81 4.79 -4.20
N ALA A 9 10.84 3.78 -5.08
CA ALA A 9 11.92 2.81 -5.16
C ALA A 9 13.23 3.46 -5.63
N THR A 10 13.16 4.34 -6.63
CA THR A 10 14.33 5.12 -7.10
C THR A 10 14.90 5.99 -5.98
N ASN A 11 14.04 6.69 -5.23
CA ASN A 11 14.43 7.52 -4.10
C ASN A 11 15.03 6.72 -2.94
N ALA A 12 14.65 5.44 -2.81
CA ALA A 12 15.23 4.51 -1.84
C ALA A 12 16.54 3.86 -2.32
N GLY A 13 17.04 4.19 -3.52
CA GLY A 13 18.26 3.63 -4.08
C GLY A 13 18.08 2.31 -4.84
N HIS A 14 16.84 1.92 -5.12
CA HIS A 14 16.49 0.67 -5.82
C HIS A 14 15.66 0.92 -7.09
N PRO A 15 16.23 1.57 -8.12
CA PRO A 15 15.51 1.90 -9.35
C PRO A 15 15.09 0.65 -10.16
N ASP A 16 15.68 -0.51 -9.87
CA ASP A 16 15.39 -1.81 -10.47
C ASP A 16 14.16 -2.50 -9.83
N TRP A 17 13.67 -2.02 -8.69
CA TRP A 17 12.53 -2.62 -8.02
C TRP A 17 11.21 -2.28 -8.75
N GLU A 18 10.56 -3.33 -9.23
CA GLU A 18 9.18 -3.27 -9.74
C GLU A 18 8.16 -3.84 -8.74
N LEU A 19 6.87 -3.62 -9.01
CA LEU A 19 5.78 -4.23 -8.26
C LEU A 19 5.90 -5.77 -8.29
N PRO A 20 5.53 -6.50 -7.22
CA PRO A 20 5.52 -7.96 -7.24
C PRO A 20 4.61 -8.50 -8.34
N ASP A 21 5.13 -9.38 -9.18
CA ASP A 21 4.41 -10.11 -10.23
C ASP A 21 4.26 -11.61 -9.91
N ASP A 22 4.75 -12.02 -8.74
CA ASP A 22 4.87 -13.40 -8.27
C ASP A 22 3.91 -13.72 -7.10
N ALA A 23 2.85 -12.90 -6.96
CA ALA A 23 1.85 -12.97 -5.90
C ALA A 23 0.63 -13.86 -6.22
N GLY A 24 0.62 -14.52 -7.40
CA GLY A 24 -0.49 -15.36 -7.84
C GLY A 24 -1.73 -14.56 -8.28
N VAL A 25 -2.87 -15.24 -8.35
CA VAL A 25 -4.19 -14.68 -8.68
C VAL A 25 -5.19 -14.86 -7.53
N TYR A 26 -6.38 -14.24 -7.64
CA TYR A 26 -7.35 -14.12 -6.55
C TYR A 26 -7.71 -15.40 -5.77
N ASN A 27 -7.69 -16.56 -6.43
CA ASN A 27 -8.12 -17.83 -5.82
C ASN A 27 -6.95 -18.76 -5.46
N ASP A 28 -5.70 -18.30 -5.58
CA ASP A 28 -4.53 -19.08 -5.18
C ASP A 28 -4.39 -19.14 -3.66
N THR A 29 -3.83 -20.24 -3.16
CA THR A 29 -3.41 -20.33 -1.76
C THR A 29 -2.04 -19.68 -1.59
N PRO A 30 -1.69 -19.16 -0.40
CA PRO A 30 -0.38 -18.57 -0.16
C PRO A 30 0.78 -19.46 -0.59
N ASP A 31 0.74 -20.76 -0.25
CA ASP A 31 1.78 -21.74 -0.57
C ASP A 31 1.99 -21.97 -2.07
N ALA A 32 0.99 -21.66 -2.91
CA ALA A 32 1.09 -21.78 -4.36
C ALA A 32 1.81 -20.60 -5.04
N THR A 33 2.23 -19.59 -4.26
CA THR A 33 2.81 -18.34 -4.78
C THR A 33 4.24 -18.16 -4.26
N ALA A 34 5.09 -17.48 -5.03
CA ALA A 34 6.45 -17.20 -4.58
C ALA A 34 6.47 -16.04 -3.57
N PHE A 35 5.66 -14.99 -3.81
CA PHE A 35 5.61 -13.84 -2.90
C PHE A 35 5.16 -14.24 -1.50
N PHE A 36 4.10 -15.05 -1.36
CA PHE A 36 3.57 -15.45 -0.05
C PHE A 36 4.18 -16.76 0.46
N GLY A 37 4.14 -17.83 -0.35
CA GLY A 37 4.54 -19.18 0.07
C GLY A 37 6.04 -19.32 0.31
N SER A 38 6.87 -18.76 -0.58
CA SER A 38 8.32 -18.75 -0.41
C SER A 38 8.84 -17.62 0.48
N LYS A 39 7.94 -16.93 1.21
CA LYS A 39 8.27 -15.79 2.07
C LYS A 39 8.94 -14.62 1.33
N GLY A 40 8.65 -14.44 0.03
CA GLY A 40 9.11 -13.27 -0.73
C GLY A 40 8.72 -11.94 -0.08
N TYR A 41 7.58 -11.89 0.59
CA TYR A 41 7.12 -10.74 1.38
C TYR A 41 8.03 -10.34 2.54
N LEU A 42 8.92 -11.24 3.02
CA LEU A 42 9.91 -10.94 4.06
C LEU A 42 11.23 -10.39 3.52
N SER A 43 11.45 -10.46 2.20
CA SER A 43 12.61 -9.83 1.55
C SER A 43 12.60 -8.32 1.76
N GLU A 44 13.74 -7.67 1.53
CA GLU A 44 13.86 -6.22 1.63
C GLU A 44 12.88 -5.50 0.67
N LYS A 45 12.86 -5.92 -0.60
CA LYS A 45 11.91 -5.45 -1.62
C LYS A 45 10.46 -5.72 -1.20
N GLY A 46 10.17 -6.91 -0.66
CA GLY A 46 8.83 -7.29 -0.20
C GLY A 46 8.32 -6.39 0.94
N LYS A 47 9.15 -6.17 1.96
CA LYS A 47 8.84 -5.25 3.07
C LYS A 47 8.66 -3.83 2.58
N PHE A 48 9.55 -3.34 1.72
CA PHE A 48 9.44 -2.02 1.11
C PHE A 48 8.12 -1.85 0.38
N PHE A 49 7.76 -2.81 -0.49
CA PHE A 49 6.49 -2.80 -1.21
C PHE A 49 5.29 -2.78 -0.27
N LEU A 50 5.25 -3.65 0.73
CA LEU A 50 4.14 -3.72 1.68
C LEU A 50 3.99 -2.44 2.50
N THR A 51 5.10 -1.84 2.95
CA THR A 51 5.11 -0.55 3.65
C THR A 51 4.64 0.58 2.74
N TRP A 52 5.13 0.65 1.51
CA TRP A 52 4.67 1.65 0.54
C TRP A 52 3.17 1.51 0.27
N TYR A 53 2.70 0.29 0.00
CA TYR A 53 1.30 0.04 -0.37
C TYR A 53 0.35 0.37 0.78
N SER A 54 0.64 -0.08 2.00
CA SER A 54 -0.20 0.23 3.17
C SER A 54 -0.21 1.71 3.51
N ASN A 55 0.93 2.40 3.39
CA ASN A 55 1.00 3.85 3.62
C ASN A 55 0.14 4.63 2.62
N LYS A 56 -0.01 4.17 1.37
CA LYS A 56 -0.92 4.83 0.41
C LYS A 56 -2.37 4.81 0.87
N LEU A 57 -2.83 3.72 1.49
CA LEU A 57 -4.18 3.67 2.06
C LEU A 57 -4.32 4.61 3.26
N ILE A 58 -3.30 4.67 4.12
CA ILE A 58 -3.30 5.56 5.29
C ILE A 58 -3.33 7.03 4.85
N THR A 59 -2.44 7.44 3.96
CA THR A 59 -2.39 8.83 3.44
C THR A 59 -3.69 9.19 2.71
N HIS A 60 -4.27 8.27 1.95
CA HIS A 60 -5.57 8.50 1.32
C HIS A 60 -6.67 8.73 2.36
N GLY A 61 -6.75 7.87 3.38
CA GLY A 61 -7.71 8.02 4.48
C GLY A 61 -7.54 9.35 5.22
N ASP A 62 -6.31 9.73 5.52
CA ASP A 62 -5.98 11.00 6.19
C ASP A 62 -6.45 12.22 5.38
N GLN A 63 -6.12 12.26 4.08
CA GLN A 63 -6.52 13.36 3.18
C GLN A 63 -8.05 13.51 3.09
N ILE A 64 -8.77 12.40 2.91
CA ILE A 64 -10.24 12.45 2.79
C ILE A 64 -10.89 12.79 4.12
N MET A 65 -10.35 12.29 5.24
CA MET A 65 -10.88 12.59 6.57
C MET A 65 -10.64 14.05 6.98
N ASP A 66 -9.52 14.64 6.57
CA ASP A 66 -9.26 16.06 6.79
C ASP A 66 -10.28 16.94 6.05
N GLU A 67 -10.57 16.63 4.78
CA GLU A 67 -11.62 17.34 4.03
C GLU A 67 -13.02 17.13 4.60
N ALA A 68 -13.35 15.91 5.02
CA ALA A 68 -14.61 15.63 5.71
C ALA A 68 -14.71 16.43 7.02
N ASN A 69 -13.64 16.52 7.79
CA ASN A 69 -13.59 17.31 9.01
C ASN A 69 -13.84 18.80 8.75
N LYS A 70 -13.25 19.36 7.69
CA LYS A 70 -13.53 20.75 7.26
C LYS A 70 -14.99 20.94 6.88
N ALA A 71 -15.57 20.01 6.12
CA ALA A 71 -16.96 20.10 5.66
C ALA A 71 -17.99 20.01 6.79
N PHE A 72 -17.72 19.21 7.83
CA PHE A 72 -18.63 18.99 8.95
C PHE A 72 -18.24 19.76 10.22
N LEU A 73 -17.32 20.73 10.10
CA LEU A 73 -16.88 21.54 11.22
C LEU A 73 -18.07 22.28 11.86
N GLY A 74 -18.32 22.03 13.14
CA GLY A 74 -19.45 22.61 13.89
C GLY A 74 -20.76 21.82 13.81
N CYS A 75 -20.85 20.76 13.00
CA CYS A 75 -21.98 19.85 12.99
C CYS A 75 -21.91 18.86 14.18
N LYS A 76 -23.07 18.49 14.75
CA LYS A 76 -23.16 17.45 15.80
C LYS A 76 -23.21 16.05 15.18
N VAL A 77 -22.16 15.67 14.46
CA VAL A 77 -22.04 14.38 13.79
C VAL A 77 -20.69 13.71 14.11
N LYS A 78 -20.60 12.40 13.93
CA LYS A 78 -19.36 11.63 14.09
C LYS A 78 -18.89 11.15 12.73
N LEU A 79 -17.65 11.49 12.37
CA LEU A 79 -16.99 10.93 11.19
C LEU A 79 -16.43 9.54 11.49
N ALA A 80 -16.53 8.64 10.52
CA ALA A 80 -16.05 7.27 10.62
C ALA A 80 -15.61 6.75 9.25
N ILE A 81 -14.63 5.84 9.25
CA ILE A 81 -14.17 5.07 8.10
C ILE A 81 -14.38 3.58 8.38
N LYS A 82 -14.52 2.78 7.31
CA LYS A 82 -14.72 1.33 7.39
C LYS A 82 -13.67 0.60 6.58
#